data_AF-J9FPD0-F1
#
_entry.id   AF-J9FPD0-F1
#
_cell.length_a   1.000
_cell.length_b   1.000
_cell.length_c   1.000
_cell.angle_alpha   90.00
_cell.angle_beta   90.00
_cell.angle_gamma   90.00
#
_symmetry.space_group_name_H-M   'P 1'
#
loop_
_entity.id
_entity.type
_entity.pdbx_description
1 polymer ?
#
loop_
_entity_poly.entity_id
_entity_poly.type
_entity_poly.pdbx_seq_one_letter_code
_entity_poly.pdbx_strand_id
1 'polypeptide(L)'
;MAKRMLCHAVGHGINFKYVLADSWFTCESLIQAVRKLCDGAVHYIGLVKMNPKLRYQTSKSKRPQNIHELIARYERTASCYCRKYKCKYIQLNVKMGEQPVRIFIIKYGRSPHWKVLLTTDTSMNFVRAFELYERRWGIEVIFKECRGYLGLGKCQSRSYNAQIADTTQCFMMYQMLSLAKRFSEYETLGALFRSERDRLQVLTLWSRTLEEVKHILEVLSREAGVDLLACLSTVAARQTADFSTKVWAHLLCDSDDYAMPDLN
;
A
#
# COMPACT_ATOMS: atom_id res chain seq x y z
N MET A 1 -9.79 -12.76 -6.31
CA MET A 1 -9.05 -11.48 -6.50
C MET A 1 -7.57 -11.60 -6.07
N ALA A 2 -7.25 -11.83 -4.79
CA ALA A 2 -5.87 -11.87 -4.29
C ALA A 2 -4.91 -12.80 -5.07
N LYS A 3 -5.34 -14.02 -5.41
CA LYS A 3 -4.55 -14.95 -6.25
C LYS A 3 -4.13 -14.32 -7.58
N ARG A 4 -5.05 -13.64 -8.28
CA ARG A 4 -4.75 -12.97 -9.56
C ARG A 4 -3.72 -11.87 -9.40
N MET A 5 -3.84 -11.06 -8.33
CA MET A 5 -2.88 -10.00 -8.03
C MET A 5 -1.48 -10.54 -7.76
N LEU A 6 -1.38 -11.65 -7.01
CA LEU A 6 -0.09 -12.30 -6.74
C LEU A 6 0.54 -12.87 -8.02
N CYS A 7 -0.24 -13.56 -8.86
CA CYS A 7 0.26 -14.06 -10.15
C CYS A 7 0.70 -12.91 -11.07
N HIS A 8 -0.05 -11.80 -11.09
CA HIS A 8 0.30 -10.62 -11.87
C HIS A 8 1.61 -9.99 -11.41
N ALA A 9 1.82 -9.86 -10.09
CA ALA A 9 3.04 -9.32 -9.52
C ALA A 9 4.27 -10.18 -9.90
N VAL A 10 4.16 -11.50 -9.78
CA VAL A 10 5.22 -12.44 -10.21
C VAL A 10 5.47 -12.35 -11.72
N GLY A 11 4.41 -12.26 -12.53
CA GLY A 11 4.51 -12.11 -13.98
C GLY A 11 5.23 -10.82 -14.42
N HIS A 12 5.23 -9.78 -13.57
CA HIS A 12 5.96 -8.53 -13.78
C HIS A 12 7.33 -8.49 -13.09
N GLY A 13 7.86 -9.65 -12.65
CA GLY A 13 9.20 -9.76 -12.07
C GLY A 13 9.32 -9.28 -10.62
N ILE A 14 8.21 -9.05 -9.92
CA ILE A 14 8.25 -8.68 -8.50
C ILE A 14 8.56 -9.93 -7.67
N ASN A 15 9.78 -9.98 -7.15
CA ASN A 15 10.28 -11.09 -6.33
C ASN A 15 10.02 -10.84 -4.84
N PHE A 16 9.38 -11.80 -4.17
CA PHE A 16 9.11 -11.74 -2.74
C PHE A 16 9.19 -13.13 -2.10
N LYS A 17 9.72 -13.19 -0.87
CA LYS A 17 9.85 -14.45 -0.11
C LYS A 17 8.62 -14.76 0.74
N TYR A 18 7.89 -13.73 1.18
CA TYR A 18 6.79 -13.86 2.12
C TYR A 18 5.59 -13.03 1.68
N VAL A 19 4.40 -13.63 1.75
CA VAL A 19 3.10 -12.95 1.66
C VAL A 19 2.56 -12.79 3.07
N LEU A 20 2.40 -11.55 3.51
CA LEU A 20 1.83 -11.21 4.81
C LEU A 20 0.35 -10.90 4.66
N ALA A 21 -0.50 -11.45 5.53
CA ALA A 21 -1.93 -11.17 5.47
C ALA A 21 -2.59 -11.04 6.84
N ASP A 22 -3.67 -10.27 6.90
CA ASP A 22 -4.49 -10.17 8.10
C ASP A 22 -5.36 -11.43 8.30
N SER A 23 -5.88 -11.59 9.51
CA SER A 23 -6.73 -12.69 9.95
C SER A 23 -7.98 -12.94 9.10
N TRP A 24 -8.46 -11.93 8.39
CA TRP A 24 -9.58 -12.03 7.45
C TRP A 24 -9.24 -12.81 6.18
N PHE A 25 -7.97 -12.91 5.81
CA PHE A 25 -7.52 -13.52 4.56
C PHE A 25 -7.01 -14.96 4.73
N THR A 26 -6.93 -15.47 5.96
CA THR A 26 -6.38 -16.80 6.22
C THR A 26 -7.38 -17.89 5.85
N CYS A 27 -7.16 -18.50 4.68
CA CYS A 27 -7.92 -19.63 4.20
C CYS A 27 -7.02 -20.61 3.43
N GLU A 28 -7.44 -21.87 3.36
CA GLU A 28 -6.68 -22.95 2.71
C GLU A 28 -6.38 -22.65 1.24
N SER A 29 -7.36 -22.11 0.51
CA SER A 29 -7.21 -21.78 -0.92
C SER A 29 -6.17 -20.69 -1.18
N LEU A 30 -6.10 -19.65 -0.33
CA LEU A 30 -5.08 -18.60 -0.47
C LEU A 30 -3.70 -19.13 -0.12
N ILE A 31 -3.58 -19.90 0.98
CA ILE A 31 -2.30 -20.49 1.40
C ILE A 31 -1.78 -21.42 0.28
N GLN A 32 -2.62 -22.29 -0.26
CA GLN A 32 -2.26 -23.17 -1.36
C GLN A 32 -1.88 -22.39 -2.62
N ALA A 33 -2.59 -21.30 -2.92
CA ALA A 33 -2.25 -20.43 -4.05
C ALA A 33 -0.87 -19.80 -3.87
N VAL A 34 -0.54 -19.29 -2.67
CA VAL A 34 0.79 -18.72 -2.37
C VAL A 34 1.88 -19.77 -2.50
N ARG A 35 1.63 -21.00 -2.02
CA ARG A 35 2.58 -22.11 -2.13
C ARG A 35 2.78 -22.65 -3.54
N LYS A 36 1.87 -22.36 -4.47
CA LYS A 36 2.02 -22.67 -5.89
C LYS A 36 2.80 -21.58 -6.66
N LEU A 37 3.07 -20.42 -6.05
CA LEU A 37 3.85 -19.36 -6.69
C LEU A 37 5.34 -19.70 -6.66
N CYS A 38 6.02 -19.38 -7.75
CA CYS A 38 7.47 -19.52 -7.91
C CYS A 38 7.98 -20.89 -7.44
N ASP A 39 7.34 -21.97 -7.89
CA ASP A 39 7.66 -23.36 -7.55
C ASP A 39 7.76 -23.66 -6.04
N GLY A 40 6.98 -22.92 -5.24
CA GLY A 40 6.95 -23.09 -3.79
C GLY A 40 8.05 -22.35 -3.04
N ALA A 41 8.76 -21.42 -3.67
CA ALA A 41 9.71 -20.54 -2.99
C ALA A 41 9.03 -19.51 -2.06
N VAL A 42 7.76 -19.18 -2.31
CA VAL A 42 7.03 -18.13 -1.57
C VAL A 42 6.30 -18.73 -0.36
N HIS A 43 6.51 -18.15 0.82
CA HIS A 43 5.84 -18.56 2.06
C HIS A 43 4.72 -17.60 2.45
N TYR A 44 3.72 -18.10 3.14
CA TYR A 44 2.63 -17.32 3.72
C TYR A 44 2.91 -17.08 5.21
N ILE A 45 2.57 -15.90 5.72
CA ILE A 45 2.52 -15.57 7.14
C ILE A 45 1.25 -14.76 7.41
N GLY A 46 0.42 -15.21 8.35
CA GLY A 46 -0.84 -14.52 8.64
C GLY A 46 -1.35 -14.81 10.04
N LEU A 47 -2.10 -13.87 10.63
CA LEU A 47 -2.89 -14.19 11.81
C LEU A 47 -4.04 -15.10 11.41
N VAL A 48 -4.54 -15.90 12.33
CA VAL A 48 -5.71 -16.74 12.10
C VAL A 48 -6.83 -16.29 13.01
N LYS A 49 -8.02 -16.11 12.44
CA LYS A 49 -9.24 -15.93 13.22
C LYS A 49 -9.55 -17.23 13.97
N MET A 50 -9.88 -17.12 15.26
CA MET A 50 -10.39 -18.23 16.07
C MET A 50 -11.74 -18.68 15.50
N ASN A 51 -11.71 -19.64 14.58
CA ASN A 51 -12.90 -20.16 13.90
C ASN A 51 -12.99 -21.68 14.17
N PRO A 52 -14.09 -22.18 14.77
CA PRO A 52 -14.29 -23.61 15.01
C PRO A 52 -14.24 -24.48 13.74
N LYS A 53 -14.50 -23.89 12.57
CA LYS A 53 -14.45 -24.58 11.27
C LYS A 53 -13.01 -24.84 10.80
N LEU A 54 -12.04 -24.02 11.22
CA LEU A 54 -10.63 -24.22 10.86
C LEU A 54 -10.03 -25.30 11.76
N ARG A 55 -9.58 -26.38 11.13
CA ARG A 55 -9.05 -27.55 11.83
C ARG A 55 -7.62 -27.85 11.42
N TYR A 56 -6.87 -28.34 12.38
CA TYR A 56 -5.44 -28.60 12.29
C TYR A 56 -5.17 -30.03 12.70
N GLN A 57 -4.47 -30.77 11.85
CA GLN A 57 -4.03 -32.12 12.14
C GLN A 57 -2.60 -32.08 12.69
N THR A 58 -2.40 -32.66 13.87
CA THR A 58 -1.05 -32.82 14.46
C THR A 58 -0.52 -34.21 14.10
N SER A 59 0.80 -34.41 14.12
CA SER A 59 1.38 -35.75 13.88
C SER A 59 0.90 -36.80 14.89
N LYS A 60 0.56 -36.36 16.11
CA LYS A 60 0.09 -37.23 17.22
C LYS A 60 -1.39 -37.58 17.15
N SER A 61 -2.18 -36.94 16.28
CA SER A 61 -3.63 -37.12 16.22
C SER A 61 -4.10 -37.24 14.78
N LYS A 62 -4.68 -38.39 14.43
CA LYS A 62 -5.32 -38.58 13.11
C LYS A 62 -6.52 -37.66 12.93
N ARG A 63 -7.22 -37.28 14.01
CA ARG A 63 -8.38 -36.37 13.95
C ARG A 63 -7.93 -34.90 13.90
N PRO A 64 -8.42 -34.09 12.95
CA PRO A 64 -8.22 -32.64 12.92
C PRO A 64 -8.92 -31.95 14.09
N GLN A 65 -8.19 -31.05 14.77
CA GLN A 65 -8.59 -30.37 16.00
C GLN A 65 -8.71 -28.86 15.78
N ASN A 66 -9.57 -28.19 16.53
CA ASN A 66 -9.61 -26.72 16.54
C ASN A 66 -8.52 -26.15 17.47
N ILE A 67 -8.31 -24.82 17.41
CA ILE A 67 -7.29 -24.15 18.24
C ILE A 67 -7.55 -24.29 19.75
N HIS A 68 -8.80 -24.26 20.20
CA HIS A 68 -9.12 -24.38 21.64
C HIS A 68 -8.72 -25.76 22.19
N GLU A 69 -8.97 -26.83 21.43
CA GLU A 69 -8.54 -28.19 21.76
C GLU A 69 -7.00 -28.30 21.79
N LEU A 70 -6.31 -27.63 20.87
CA LEU A 70 -4.85 -27.60 20.86
C LEU A 70 -4.29 -26.84 22.07
N ILE A 71 -4.89 -25.72 22.46
CA ILE A 71 -4.50 -24.98 23.67
C ILE A 71 -4.67 -25.88 24.90
N ALA A 72 -5.86 -26.48 25.08
CA ALA A 72 -6.13 -27.35 26.22
C ALA A 72 -5.14 -28.51 26.34
N ARG A 73 -4.71 -29.07 25.21
CA ARG A 73 -3.74 -30.18 25.16
C ARG A 73 -2.30 -29.76 25.39
N TYR A 74 -1.86 -28.65 24.80
CA TYR A 74 -0.43 -28.31 24.72
C TYR A 74 0.00 -27.17 25.65
N GLU A 75 -0.93 -26.47 26.30
CA GLU A 75 -0.58 -25.34 27.17
C GLU A 75 0.35 -25.74 28.33
N ARG A 76 0.16 -26.92 28.92
CA ARG A 76 0.98 -27.39 30.05
C ARG A 76 2.31 -27.99 29.62
N THR A 77 2.35 -28.66 28.46
CA THR A 77 3.49 -29.51 28.07
C THR A 77 4.43 -28.84 27.07
N ALA A 78 3.93 -27.95 26.21
CA ALA A 78 4.67 -27.41 25.07
C ALA A 78 4.65 -25.87 25.02
N SER A 79 4.33 -25.21 26.13
CA SER A 79 4.36 -23.76 26.20
C SER A 79 5.78 -23.24 26.44
N CYS A 80 6.11 -22.18 25.72
CA CYS A 80 7.36 -21.45 25.82
C CYS A 80 7.06 -20.00 26.21
N TYR A 81 8.06 -19.31 26.78
CA TYR A 81 7.95 -17.90 27.11
C TYR A 81 8.97 -17.09 26.32
N CYS A 82 8.50 -16.09 25.57
CA CYS A 82 9.35 -15.15 24.84
C CYS A 82 9.58 -13.90 25.68
N ARG A 83 10.82 -13.68 26.12
CA ARG A 83 11.20 -12.50 26.92
C ARG A 83 11.12 -11.19 26.12
N LYS A 84 11.55 -11.21 24.85
CA LYS A 84 11.58 -10.04 23.96
C LYS A 84 10.20 -9.39 23.83
N TYR A 85 9.16 -10.20 23.62
CA TYR A 85 7.78 -9.74 23.44
C TYR A 85 6.89 -9.95 24.67
N LYS A 86 7.47 -10.38 25.80
CA LYS A 86 6.80 -10.62 27.08
C LYS A 86 5.51 -11.47 26.92
N CYS A 87 5.57 -12.52 26.11
CA CYS A 87 4.40 -13.35 25.78
C CYS A 87 4.67 -14.84 25.94
N LYS A 88 3.63 -15.58 26.30
CA LYS A 88 3.62 -17.05 26.28
C LYS A 88 3.19 -17.51 24.89
N TYR A 89 3.83 -18.53 24.34
CA TYR A 89 3.42 -19.10 23.07
C TYR A 89 3.54 -20.63 23.06
N ILE A 90 2.74 -21.26 22.20
CA ILE A 90 2.82 -22.69 21.89
C ILE A 90 3.19 -22.81 20.42
N GLN A 91 4.24 -23.56 20.10
CA GLN A 91 4.69 -23.79 18.72
C GLN A 91 4.33 -25.21 18.30
N LEU A 92 3.62 -25.36 17.17
CA LEU A 92 3.23 -26.66 16.63
C LEU A 92 3.41 -26.70 15.11
N ASN A 93 3.94 -27.81 14.61
CA ASN A 93 3.86 -28.16 13.19
C ASN A 93 2.58 -28.98 12.98
N VAL A 94 1.71 -28.49 12.10
CA VAL A 94 0.39 -29.07 11.85
C VAL A 94 0.10 -29.08 10.35
N LYS A 95 -0.89 -29.86 9.93
CA LYS A 95 -1.46 -29.77 8.59
C LYS A 95 -2.80 -29.03 8.66
N MET A 96 -2.96 -28.05 7.78
CA MET A 96 -4.23 -27.35 7.55
C MET A 96 -4.70 -27.75 6.15
N GLY A 97 -5.75 -28.58 6.10
CA GLY A 97 -6.04 -29.36 4.89
C GLY A 97 -4.84 -30.25 4.53
N GLU A 98 -4.36 -30.12 3.29
CA GLU A 98 -3.15 -30.83 2.81
C GLU A 98 -1.85 -30.06 3.10
N GLN A 99 -1.93 -28.78 3.44
CA GLN A 99 -0.76 -27.93 3.53
C GLN A 99 -0.06 -28.07 4.89
N PRO A 100 1.24 -28.42 4.93
CA PRO A 100 2.02 -28.30 6.17
C PRO A 100 2.21 -26.83 6.54
N VAL A 101 1.90 -26.51 7.78
CA VAL A 101 2.02 -25.18 8.37
C VAL A 101 2.61 -25.27 9.78
N ARG A 102 3.26 -24.21 10.21
CA ARG A 102 3.67 -24.00 11.59
C ARG A 102 2.79 -22.93 12.20
N ILE A 103 2.20 -23.23 13.35
CA ILE A 103 1.35 -22.30 14.10
C ILE A 103 2.04 -21.90 15.41
N PHE A 104 1.87 -20.64 15.77
CA PHE A 104 2.25 -20.06 17.05
C PHE A 104 0.99 -19.55 17.72
N ILE A 105 0.58 -20.21 18.82
CA ILE A 105 -0.57 -19.79 19.61
C ILE A 105 -0.05 -18.92 20.74
N ILE A 106 -0.34 -17.62 20.69
CA ILE A 106 0.28 -16.56 21.48
C ILE A 106 -0.72 -16.05 22.52
N LYS A 107 -0.27 -15.90 23.77
CA LYS A 107 -0.97 -15.24 24.86
C LYS A 107 -0.10 -14.13 25.44
N TYR A 108 -0.63 -12.91 25.43
CA TYR A 108 0.05 -11.75 25.97
C TYR A 108 -0.29 -11.57 27.45
N GLY A 109 0.73 -11.59 28.30
CA GLY A 109 0.58 -11.40 29.74
C GLY A 109 -0.59 -12.21 30.34
N ARG A 110 -1.51 -11.50 30.99
CA ARG A 110 -2.72 -12.07 31.62
C ARG A 110 -3.98 -12.00 30.74
N SER A 111 -3.85 -11.63 29.46
CA SER A 111 -5.01 -11.53 28.57
C SER A 111 -5.72 -12.89 28.47
N PRO A 112 -7.06 -12.94 28.54
CA PRO A 112 -7.81 -14.17 28.31
C PRO A 112 -7.78 -14.59 26.84
N HIS A 113 -7.41 -13.67 25.93
CA HIS A 113 -7.46 -13.89 24.50
C HIS A 113 -6.15 -14.45 23.97
N TRP A 114 -6.28 -15.55 23.23
CA TRP A 114 -5.20 -16.13 22.45
C TRP A 114 -5.25 -15.62 21.01
N LYS A 115 -4.09 -15.33 20.43
CA LYS A 115 -3.94 -15.06 19.00
C LYS A 115 -3.18 -16.22 18.36
N VAL A 116 -3.44 -16.49 17.09
CA VAL A 116 -2.71 -17.52 16.36
C VAL A 116 -2.01 -16.87 15.19
N LEU A 117 -0.70 -17.02 15.12
CA LEU A 117 0.12 -16.67 13.97
C LEU A 117 0.44 -17.96 13.22
N LEU A 118 0.20 -17.99 11.91
CA LEU A 118 0.42 -19.14 11.04
C LEU A 118 1.48 -18.80 10.01
N THR A 119 2.37 -19.74 9.73
CA THR A 119 3.30 -19.67 8.61
C THR A 119 3.37 -21.00 7.85
N THR A 120 3.63 -20.94 6.54
CA THR A 120 3.97 -22.14 5.75
C THR A 120 5.46 -22.48 5.78
N ASP A 121 6.31 -21.61 6.35
CA ASP A 121 7.71 -21.92 6.62
C ASP A 121 7.80 -22.75 7.89
N THR A 122 7.85 -24.08 7.72
CA THR A 122 7.91 -25.03 8.83
C THR A 122 9.26 -25.05 9.52
N SER A 123 10.26 -24.28 9.09
CA SER A 123 11.56 -24.15 9.76
C SER A 123 11.61 -22.92 10.68
N MET A 124 10.80 -21.90 10.38
CA MET A 124 10.83 -20.57 11.01
C MET A 124 10.53 -20.61 12.52
N ASN A 125 11.35 -19.93 13.32
CA ASN A 125 11.13 -19.79 14.76
C ASN A 125 10.10 -18.67 15.09
N PHE A 126 9.63 -18.66 16.34
CA PHE A 126 8.61 -17.70 16.80
C PHE A 126 9.04 -16.23 16.62
N VAL A 127 10.23 -15.86 17.07
CA VAL A 127 10.71 -14.46 17.06
C VAL A 127 10.75 -13.93 15.62
N ARG A 128 11.29 -14.73 14.69
CA ARG A 128 11.38 -14.35 13.28
C ARG A 128 10.00 -14.23 12.63
N ALA A 129 9.10 -15.17 12.90
CA ALA A 129 7.73 -15.10 12.39
C ALA A 129 7.02 -13.85 12.89
N PHE A 130 7.24 -13.49 14.15
CA PHE A 130 6.66 -12.30 14.77
C PHE A 130 7.18 -11.01 14.14
N GLU A 131 8.50 -10.84 14.03
CA GLU A 131 9.13 -9.66 13.40
C GLU A 131 8.71 -9.46 11.94
N LEU A 132 8.62 -10.55 11.18
CA LEU A 132 8.13 -10.48 9.80
C LEU A 132 6.67 -10.03 9.76
N TYR A 133 5.84 -10.54 10.67
CA TYR A 133 4.45 -10.15 10.76
C TYR A 133 4.25 -8.70 11.24
N GLU A 134 5.11 -8.19 12.12
CA GLU A 134 5.07 -6.79 12.60
C GLU A 134 5.12 -5.79 11.44
N ARG A 135 5.85 -6.10 10.37
CA ARG A 135 5.94 -5.25 9.16
C ARG A 135 4.60 -4.97 8.49
N ARG A 136 3.60 -5.84 8.70
CA ARG A 136 2.23 -5.65 8.19
C ARG A 136 1.61 -4.33 8.67
N TRP A 137 1.94 -3.88 9.89
CA TRP A 137 1.47 -2.59 10.41
C TRP A 137 1.85 -1.40 9.51
N GLY A 138 2.93 -1.53 8.73
CA GLY A 138 3.32 -0.52 7.75
C GLY A 138 2.18 -0.17 6.79
N ILE A 139 1.37 -1.14 6.38
CA ILE A 139 0.22 -0.89 5.48
C ILE A 139 -0.82 0.02 6.15
N GLU A 140 -1.09 -0.17 7.44
CA GLU A 140 -2.03 0.69 8.18
C GLU A 140 -1.51 2.12 8.30
N VAL A 141 -0.20 2.28 8.51
CA VAL A 141 0.48 3.59 8.55
C VAL A 141 0.37 4.27 7.18
N ILE A 142 0.72 3.56 6.09
CA ILE A 142 0.59 4.08 4.72
C ILE A 142 -0.84 4.56 4.48
N PHE A 143 -1.86 3.73 4.74
CA PHE A 143 -3.24 4.12 4.52
C PHE A 143 -3.70 5.29 5.38
N LYS A 144 -3.24 5.38 6.64
CA LYS A 144 -3.54 6.51 7.52
C LYS A 144 -2.93 7.81 6.97
N GLU A 145 -1.67 7.76 6.55
CA GLU A 145 -0.95 8.91 6.01
C GLU A 145 -1.50 9.33 4.65
N CYS A 146 -1.79 8.40 3.75
CA CYS A 146 -2.40 8.70 2.47
C CYS A 146 -3.79 9.34 2.64
N ARG A 147 -4.62 8.86 3.57
CA ARG A 147 -5.94 9.47 3.85
C ARG A 147 -5.81 10.85 4.50
N GLY A 148 -4.93 10.96 5.50
CA GLY A 148 -4.77 12.16 6.31
C GLY A 148 -4.10 13.29 5.54
N TYR A 149 -2.98 12.99 4.89
CA TYR A 149 -2.14 13.98 4.24
C TYR A 149 -2.38 14.05 2.75
N LEU A 150 -2.44 12.93 2.03
CA LEU A 150 -2.53 12.92 0.57
C LEU A 150 -3.97 12.91 0.00
N GLY A 151 -4.98 12.85 0.87
CA GLY A 151 -6.39 12.92 0.46
C GLY A 151 -6.92 11.65 -0.21
N LEU A 152 -6.31 10.48 0.03
CA LEU A 152 -6.80 9.20 -0.51
C LEU A 152 -8.30 9.00 -0.24
N GLY A 153 -9.06 8.75 -1.30
CA GLY A 153 -10.52 8.53 -1.22
C GLY A 153 -11.36 9.79 -1.15
N LYS A 154 -10.78 10.99 -1.33
CA LYS A 154 -11.52 12.26 -1.37
C LYS A 154 -11.96 12.68 -2.78
N CYS A 155 -11.51 11.98 -3.82
CA CYS A 155 -11.93 12.25 -5.21
C CYS A 155 -13.46 12.14 -5.35
N GLN A 156 -14.10 13.23 -5.78
CA GLN A 156 -15.55 13.31 -6.02
C GLN A 156 -15.94 13.00 -7.48
N SER A 157 -14.98 12.58 -8.31
CA SER A 157 -15.25 12.24 -9.70
C SER A 157 -16.12 10.98 -9.79
N ARG A 158 -17.10 11.02 -10.69
CA ARG A 158 -17.98 9.88 -11.00
C ARG A 158 -17.36 8.91 -12.01
N SER A 159 -16.24 9.29 -12.63
CA SER A 159 -15.51 8.42 -13.58
C SER A 159 -14.65 7.41 -12.82
N TYR A 160 -14.83 6.12 -13.14
CA TYR A 160 -14.03 5.04 -12.54
C TYR A 160 -12.54 5.20 -12.84
N ASN A 161 -12.19 5.60 -14.08
CA ASN A 161 -10.80 5.84 -14.47
C ASN A 161 -10.19 6.99 -13.67
N ALA A 162 -10.95 8.05 -13.39
CA ALA A 162 -10.48 9.16 -12.57
C ALA A 162 -10.22 8.73 -11.11
N GLN A 163 -11.04 7.84 -10.55
CA GLN A 163 -10.82 7.29 -9.21
C GLN A 163 -9.57 6.40 -9.15
N ILE A 164 -9.33 5.59 -10.19
CA ILE A 164 -8.10 4.79 -10.31
C ILE A 164 -6.89 5.72 -10.41
N ALA A 165 -6.93 6.71 -11.30
CA ALA A 165 -5.83 7.66 -11.50
C ALA A 165 -5.48 8.41 -10.21
N ASP A 166 -6.48 8.95 -9.50
CA ASP A 166 -6.30 9.63 -8.21
C ASP A 166 -5.67 8.72 -7.15
N THR A 167 -6.16 7.48 -7.05
CA THR A 167 -5.62 6.48 -6.12
C THR A 167 -4.17 6.12 -6.44
N THR A 168 -3.87 5.89 -7.73
CA THR A 168 -2.51 5.56 -8.19
C THR A 168 -1.56 6.73 -7.98
N GLN A 169 -1.97 7.95 -8.30
CA GLN A 169 -1.19 9.17 -8.06
C GLN A 169 -0.91 9.35 -6.56
N CYS A 170 -1.91 9.13 -5.70
CA CYS A 170 -1.75 9.18 -4.25
C CYS A 170 -0.65 8.21 -3.76
N PHE A 171 -0.65 6.96 -4.22
CA PHE A 171 0.39 6.00 -3.85
C PHE A 171 1.75 6.34 -4.47
N MET A 172 1.82 6.80 -5.72
CA MET A 172 3.09 7.23 -6.33
C MET A 172 3.72 8.40 -5.55
N MET A 173 2.92 9.41 -5.19
CA MET A 173 3.35 10.53 -4.36
C MET A 173 3.87 10.05 -3.00
N TYR A 174 3.13 9.15 -2.34
CA TYR A 174 3.57 8.55 -1.08
C TYR A 174 4.95 7.91 -1.20
N GLN A 175 5.19 7.13 -2.26
CA GLN A 175 6.46 6.46 -2.48
C GLN A 175 7.61 7.46 -2.67
N MET A 176 7.40 8.49 -3.50
CA MET A 176 8.40 9.54 -3.74
C MET A 176 8.73 10.31 -2.47
N LEU A 177 7.71 10.74 -1.71
CA LEU A 177 7.90 11.52 -0.50
C LEU A 177 8.50 10.68 0.65
N SER A 178 8.12 9.41 0.75
CA SER A 178 8.74 8.48 1.71
C SER A 178 10.22 8.23 1.39
N LEU A 179 10.57 8.17 0.10
CA LEU A 179 11.95 8.10 -0.35
C LEU A 179 12.72 9.39 -0.04
N ALA A 180 12.14 10.55 -0.38
CA ALA A 180 12.72 11.86 -0.09
C ALA A 180 13.02 12.02 1.40
N LYS A 181 12.07 11.66 2.29
CA LYS A 181 12.29 11.68 3.74
C LYS A 181 13.47 10.80 4.16
N ARG A 182 13.60 9.60 3.58
CA ARG A 182 14.70 8.68 3.92
C ARG A 182 16.07 9.32 3.65
N PHE A 183 16.14 10.23 2.67
CA PHE A 183 17.36 10.96 2.36
C PHE A 183 17.46 12.30 3.10
N SER A 184 16.35 12.93 3.47
CA SER A 184 16.36 14.29 3.97
C SER A 184 16.49 14.44 5.47
N GLU A 185 16.20 13.42 6.30
CA GLU A 185 16.28 13.29 7.78
C GLU A 185 15.87 14.50 8.69
N TYR A 186 15.72 15.71 8.18
CA TYR A 186 15.49 16.95 8.91
C TYR A 186 14.00 17.29 9.08
N GLU A 187 13.10 16.69 8.28
CA GLU A 187 11.67 16.99 8.34
C GLU A 187 10.79 15.81 8.78
N THR A 188 9.71 16.14 9.49
CA THR A 188 8.66 15.17 9.83
C THR A 188 7.84 14.82 8.60
N LEU A 189 7.60 13.52 8.36
CA LEU A 189 6.92 12.98 7.15
C LEU A 189 5.60 13.71 6.83
N GLY A 190 4.84 14.02 7.89
CA GLY A 190 3.55 14.69 7.73
C GLY A 190 3.66 16.14 7.26
N ALA A 191 4.72 16.88 7.61
CA ALA A 191 4.91 18.25 7.14
C ALA A 191 5.22 18.25 5.63
N LEU A 192 6.19 17.43 5.22
CA LEU A 192 6.57 17.22 3.82
C LEU A 192 5.38 16.79 2.94
N PHE A 193 4.54 15.86 3.43
CA PHE A 193 3.37 15.41 2.68
C PHE A 193 2.31 16.50 2.50
N ARG A 194 2.12 17.38 3.49
CA ARG A 194 1.15 18.48 3.38
C ARG A 194 1.64 19.54 2.42
N SER A 195 2.90 19.98 2.54
CA SER A 195 3.47 21.00 1.65
C SER A 195 3.44 20.56 0.20
N GLU A 196 3.82 19.30 -0.09
CA GLU A 196 3.85 18.83 -1.47
C GLU A 196 2.45 18.65 -2.06
N ARG A 197 1.49 18.18 -1.25
CA ARG A 197 0.10 18.12 -1.69
C ARG A 197 -0.45 19.49 -2.02
N ASP A 198 -0.26 20.47 -1.14
CA ASP A 198 -0.77 21.82 -1.35
C ASP A 198 -0.15 22.43 -2.62
N ARG A 199 1.16 22.24 -2.80
CA ARG A 199 1.89 22.64 -4.03
C ARG A 199 1.29 22.01 -5.28
N LEU A 200 1.00 20.71 -5.27
CA LEU A 200 0.41 20.01 -6.42
C LEU A 200 -1.06 20.40 -6.68
N GLN A 201 -1.85 20.62 -5.63
CA GLN A 201 -3.23 21.11 -5.78
C GLN A 201 -3.25 22.50 -6.42
N VAL A 202 -2.37 23.38 -5.96
CA VAL A 202 -2.18 24.71 -6.53
C VAL A 202 -1.78 24.59 -8.00
N LEU A 203 -0.77 23.78 -8.35
CA LEU A 203 -0.35 23.57 -9.74
C LEU A 203 -1.47 23.04 -10.64
N THR A 204 -2.24 22.06 -10.17
CA THR A 204 -3.36 21.48 -10.94
C THR A 204 -4.53 22.46 -11.11
N LEU A 205 -4.80 23.30 -10.11
CA LEU A 205 -5.80 24.36 -10.21
C LEU A 205 -5.34 25.43 -11.20
N TRP A 206 -4.08 25.85 -11.11
CA TRP A 206 -3.50 26.82 -12.03
C TRP A 206 -3.54 26.35 -13.48
N SER A 207 -3.17 25.09 -13.77
CA SER A 207 -3.20 24.57 -15.14
C SER A 207 -4.61 24.60 -15.72
N ARG A 208 -5.62 24.17 -14.95
CA ARG A 208 -7.03 24.20 -15.37
C ARG A 208 -7.55 25.63 -15.54
N THR A 209 -7.22 26.55 -14.64
CA THR A 209 -7.62 27.96 -14.78
C THR A 209 -7.00 28.58 -16.02
N LEU A 210 -5.74 28.25 -16.34
CA LEU A 210 -5.08 28.73 -17.55
C LEU A 210 -5.74 28.19 -18.83
N GLU A 211 -6.18 26.92 -18.85
CA GLU A 211 -6.94 26.36 -19.96
C GLU A 211 -8.26 27.11 -20.19
N GLU A 212 -9.02 27.40 -19.13
CA GLU A 212 -10.27 28.16 -19.24
C GLU A 212 -10.04 29.61 -19.69
N VAL A 213 -8.98 30.27 -19.20
CA VAL A 213 -8.60 31.62 -19.65
C VAL A 213 -8.21 31.59 -21.13
N LYS A 214 -7.44 30.59 -21.58
CA LYS A 214 -7.10 30.39 -22.99
C LYS A 214 -8.37 30.23 -23.83
N HIS A 215 -9.32 29.41 -23.37
CA HIS A 215 -10.58 29.19 -24.08
C HIS A 215 -11.42 30.47 -24.20
N ILE A 216 -11.52 31.28 -23.15
CA ILE A 216 -12.21 32.58 -23.20
C ILE A 216 -11.52 33.52 -24.20
N LEU A 217 -10.19 33.58 -24.18
CA LEU A 217 -9.42 34.40 -25.12
C LEU A 217 -9.62 33.94 -26.57
N GLU A 218 -9.67 32.63 -26.82
CA GLU A 218 -9.98 32.07 -28.14
C GLU A 218 -11.35 32.52 -28.65
N VAL A 219 -12.38 32.47 -27.80
CA VAL A 219 -13.75 32.89 -28.17
C VAL A 219 -13.80 34.40 -28.43
N LEU A 220 -13.21 35.22 -27.55
CA LEU A 220 -13.17 36.68 -27.73
C LEU A 220 -12.39 37.09 -28.97
N SER A 221 -11.29 36.40 -29.27
CA SER A 221 -10.48 36.66 -30.47
C SER A 221 -11.27 36.39 -31.74
N ARG A 222 -12.07 35.31 -31.77
CA ARG A 222 -12.95 34.98 -32.89
C ARG A 222 -14.06 36.02 -33.10
N GLU A 223 -14.71 36.46 -32.03
CA GLU A 223 -15.78 37.48 -32.11
C GLU A 223 -15.24 38.87 -32.48
N ALA A 224 -14.03 39.22 -32.02
CA ALA A 224 -13.40 40.49 -32.36
C ALA A 224 -12.74 40.49 -33.75
N GLY A 225 -12.64 39.35 -34.43
CA GLY A 225 -11.96 39.21 -35.71
C GLY A 225 -10.43 39.41 -35.63
N VAL A 226 -9.85 39.19 -34.45
CA VAL A 226 -8.41 39.37 -34.19
C VAL A 226 -7.74 38.01 -34.11
N ASP A 227 -6.49 37.91 -34.56
CA ASP A 227 -5.69 36.70 -34.40
C ASP A 227 -5.26 36.49 -32.94
N LEU A 228 -5.46 35.28 -32.43
CA LEU A 228 -5.21 34.92 -31.04
C LEU A 228 -3.73 35.06 -30.67
N LEU A 229 -2.83 34.69 -31.58
CA LEU A 229 -1.38 34.80 -31.40
C LEU A 229 -0.94 36.27 -31.33
N ALA A 230 -1.53 37.13 -32.17
CA ALA A 230 -1.31 38.57 -32.10
C ALA A 230 -1.82 39.17 -30.78
N CYS A 231 -2.97 38.70 -30.28
CA CYS A 231 -3.53 39.14 -29.02
C CYS A 231 -2.66 38.72 -27.81
N LEU A 232 -2.28 37.44 -27.74
CA LEU A 232 -1.43 36.88 -26.69
C LEU A 232 -0.03 37.54 -26.66
N SER A 233 0.58 37.77 -27.83
CA SER A 233 1.87 38.45 -27.92
C SER A 233 1.79 39.92 -27.50
N THR A 234 0.68 40.61 -27.79
CA THR A 234 0.46 41.99 -27.33
C THR A 234 0.26 42.07 -25.81
N VAL A 235 -0.46 41.09 -25.23
CA VAL A 235 -0.63 40.99 -23.77
C VAL A 235 0.70 40.66 -23.09
N ALA A 236 1.50 39.75 -23.66
CA ALA A 236 2.83 39.41 -23.18
C ALA A 236 3.79 40.60 -23.21
N ALA A 237 3.77 41.38 -24.29
CA ALA A 237 4.62 42.56 -24.46
C ALA A 237 4.24 43.73 -23.54
N ARG A 238 2.99 43.79 -23.06
CA ARG A 238 2.48 44.86 -22.19
C ARG A 238 2.57 44.57 -20.70
N GLN A 239 2.94 43.34 -20.28
CA GLN A 239 3.06 43.01 -18.87
C GLN A 239 4.45 43.38 -18.32
N THR A 240 4.45 44.29 -17.36
CA THR A 240 5.59 44.56 -16.47
C THR A 240 5.64 43.52 -15.36
N ALA A 241 6.63 42.62 -15.45
CA ALA A 241 7.26 41.88 -14.35
C ALA A 241 6.36 41.36 -13.22
N ASP A 242 5.83 40.13 -13.35
CA ASP A 242 5.70 39.17 -12.22
C ASP A 242 5.12 37.79 -12.61
N PHE A 243 4.72 37.57 -13.86
CA PHE A 243 4.28 36.24 -14.30
C PHE A 243 5.47 35.33 -14.68
N SER A 244 5.55 34.16 -14.04
CA SER A 244 6.55 33.13 -14.31
C SER A 244 6.59 32.75 -15.80
N THR A 245 7.79 32.65 -16.38
CA THR A 245 8.04 32.18 -17.76
C THR A 245 7.34 30.86 -18.11
N LYS A 246 7.03 30.03 -17.11
CA LYS A 246 6.27 28.78 -17.28
C LYS A 246 4.81 29.00 -17.72
N VAL A 247 4.19 30.12 -17.33
CA VAL A 247 2.81 30.47 -17.72
C VAL A 247 2.75 30.80 -19.20
N TRP A 248 3.72 31.57 -19.70
CA TRP A 248 3.82 31.91 -21.12
C TRP A 248 4.14 30.68 -21.98
N ALA A 249 5.01 29.78 -21.52
CA ALA A 249 5.28 28.52 -22.21
C ALA A 249 4.00 27.66 -22.35
N HIS A 250 3.15 27.61 -21.31
CA HIS A 250 1.91 26.83 -21.35
C HIS A 250 0.80 27.47 -22.20
N LEU A 251 0.79 28.80 -22.35
CA LEU A 251 -0.17 29.53 -23.18
C LEU A 251 0.21 29.58 -24.67
N LEU A 252 1.52 29.61 -24.96
CA LEU A 252 2.05 29.78 -26.32
C LEU A 252 2.41 28.46 -27.02
N CYS A 253 2.69 27.38 -26.28
CA CYS A 253 2.94 26.06 -26.86
C CYS A 253 1.69 25.17 -26.81
N ASP A 254 1.43 24.45 -27.89
CA ASP A 254 0.45 23.36 -27.90
C ASP A 254 0.90 22.23 -26.96
N SER A 255 -0.07 21.57 -26.34
CA SER A 255 0.02 20.71 -25.16
C SER A 255 0.90 19.45 -25.26
N ASP A 256 1.64 19.26 -26.34
CA ASP A 256 2.35 17.99 -26.63
C ASP A 256 3.83 17.97 -26.21
N ASP A 257 4.42 19.10 -25.81
CA ASP A 257 5.87 19.20 -25.48
C ASP A 257 6.18 19.39 -23.98
N TYR A 258 5.43 18.75 -23.08
CA TYR A 258 5.87 18.57 -21.70
C TYR A 258 6.83 17.38 -21.56
N ALA A 259 7.99 17.47 -22.22
CA ALA A 259 9.16 16.70 -21.80
C ALA A 259 9.67 17.31 -20.48
N MET A 260 9.82 16.49 -19.44
CA MET A 260 10.48 16.91 -18.20
C MET A 260 11.88 17.46 -18.54
N PRO A 261 12.28 18.64 -18.04
CA PRO A 261 13.67 19.05 -18.12
C PRO A 261 14.51 18.09 -17.25
N ASP A 262 15.55 17.53 -17.85
CA ASP A 262 16.55 16.73 -17.13
C ASP A 262 17.13 17.56 -15.98
N LEU A 263 17.01 17.01 -14.77
CA LEU A 263 17.65 17.53 -13.57
C LEU A 263 19.11 17.10 -13.60
N ASN A 264 20.01 18.02 -13.97
CA ASN A 264 21.42 17.98 -13.56
C ASN A 264 21.55 18.42 -12.10
#